data_AF-A0A0G1FX76-F1
#
_entry.id   AF-A0A0G1FX76-F1
#
_cell.length_a   1.000
_cell.length_b   1.000
_cell.length_c   1.000
_cell.angle_alpha   90.00
_cell.angle_beta   90.00
_cell.angle_gamma   90.00
#
_symmetry.space_group_name_H-M   'P 1'
#
loop_
_entity.id
_entity.type
_entity.pdbx_description
1 polymer ?
#
loop_
_entity_poly.entity_id
_entity_poly.type
_entity_poly.pdbx_seq_one_letter_code
_entity_poly.pdbx_strand_id
1 'polypeptide(L)'
;MQNDKERFKKEFIERLIGFSISVIECTNRIDKGNLWPVKDQLIRSATSIGANVVEAQASSSKKDFVHFFEIALKSANETLYWLTILERVEQSVVAETRLLKERGQEIANIIAKSILTLKGK
;
A
#
# COMPACT_ATOMS: atom_id res chain seq x y z
N MET A 1 -12.68 18.75 15.86
CA MET A 1 -11.93 19.20 14.65
C MET A 1 -10.45 18.80 14.65
N GLN A 2 -9.61 19.24 15.61
CA GLN A 2 -8.19 18.82 15.67
C GLN A 2 -8.05 17.32 16.03
N ASN A 3 -8.85 16.86 17.00
CA ASN A 3 -8.86 15.47 17.47
C ASN A 3 -9.29 14.47 16.37
N ASP A 4 -10.17 14.88 15.47
CA ASP A 4 -10.70 14.02 14.40
C ASP A 4 -9.67 13.79 13.30
N LYS A 5 -8.82 14.78 13.00
CA LYS A 5 -7.74 14.66 12.01
C LYS A 5 -6.62 13.74 12.51
N GLU A 6 -6.19 13.90 13.76
CA GLU A 6 -5.17 13.03 14.36
C GLU A 6 -5.68 11.60 14.50
N ARG A 7 -6.96 11.43 14.88
CA ARG A 7 -7.61 10.13 14.91
C ARG A 7 -7.62 9.47 13.53
N PHE A 8 -8.08 10.18 12.49
CA PHE A 8 -8.09 9.66 11.12
C PHE A 8 -6.70 9.25 10.64
N LYS A 9 -5.68 10.07 10.92
CA LYS A 9 -4.29 9.76 10.57
C LYS A 9 -3.81 8.46 11.22
N LYS A 10 -4.08 8.28 12.51
CA LYS A 10 -3.73 7.05 13.23
C LYS A 10 -4.46 5.84 12.65
N GLU A 11 -5.77 5.94 12.43
CA GLU A 11 -6.59 4.89 11.83
C GLU A 11 -6.10 4.52 10.41
N PHE A 12 -5.68 5.51 9.62
CA PHE A 12 -5.13 5.27 8.28
C PHE A 12 -3.78 4.55 8.33
N ILE A 13 -2.88 4.91 9.24
CA ILE A 13 -1.59 4.21 9.42
C ILE A 13 -1.83 2.74 9.83
N GLU A 14 -2.74 2.50 10.78
CA GLU A 14 -3.11 1.13 11.18
C GLU A 14 -3.68 0.33 9.99
N ARG A 15 -4.49 0.97 9.14
CA ARG A 15 -5.01 0.35 7.93
C ARG A 15 -3.90 -0.03 6.93
N LEU A 16 -2.87 0.80 6.76
CA LEU A 16 -1.72 0.51 5.90
C LEU A 16 -0.85 -0.64 6.44
N ILE A 17 -0.66 -0.69 7.76
CA ILE A 17 0.03 -1.79 8.43
C ILE A 17 -0.75 -3.09 8.25
N GLY A 18 -2.06 -3.07 8.52
CA GLY A 18 -2.94 -4.23 8.33
C GLY A 18 -2.94 -4.74 6.88
N PHE A 19 -2.91 -3.82 5.90
CA PHE A 19 -2.76 -4.19 4.49
C PHE A 19 -1.42 -4.88 4.21
N SER A 20 -0.32 -4.33 4.72
CA SER A 20 1.03 -4.90 4.57
C SER A 20 1.11 -6.32 5.15
N ILE A 21 0.57 -6.52 6.35
CA ILE A 21 0.50 -7.82 7.01
C ILE A 21 -0.31 -8.81 6.18
N SER A 22 -1.50 -8.39 5.70
CA SER A 22 -2.37 -9.25 4.89
C SER A 22 -1.69 -9.71 3.59
N VAL A 23 -0.89 -8.84 2.96
CA VAL A 23 -0.08 -9.21 1.78
C VAL A 23 1.01 -10.22 2.16
N ILE A 24 1.74 -10.00 3.24
CA ILE A 24 2.78 -10.93 3.73
C ILE A 24 2.16 -12.30 4.01
N GLU A 25 1.04 -12.36 4.74
CA GLU A 25 0.33 -13.60 5.05
C GLU A 25 -0.14 -14.32 3.78
N CYS A 26 -0.70 -13.59 2.82
CA CYS A 26 -1.09 -14.15 1.52
C CYS A 26 0.12 -14.78 0.80
N THR A 27 1.27 -14.11 0.76
CA THR A 27 2.46 -14.65 0.10
C THR A 27 3.08 -15.83 0.84
N ASN A 28 2.96 -15.90 2.17
CA ASN A 28 3.49 -16.99 2.98
C ASN A 28 2.75 -18.32 2.79
N ARG A 29 1.50 -18.29 2.31
CA ARG A 29 0.72 -19.49 1.97
C ARG A 29 1.19 -20.18 0.68
N ILE A 30 2.00 -19.49 -0.11
CA ILE A 30 2.51 -19.99 -1.39
C ILE A 30 3.85 -20.65 -1.15
N ASP A 31 4.01 -21.87 -1.67
CA ASP A 31 5.27 -22.61 -1.57
C ASP A 31 6.46 -21.79 -2.10
N LYS A 32 7.62 -21.92 -1.43
CA LYS A 32 8.83 -21.09 -1.67
C LYS A 32 9.53 -21.35 -3.02
N GLY A 33 8.88 -22.03 -3.97
CA GLY A 33 9.44 -22.39 -5.27
C GLY A 33 9.63 -21.19 -6.22
N ASN A 34 9.33 -21.39 -7.50
CA ASN A 34 9.65 -20.49 -8.61
C ASN A 34 9.04 -19.06 -8.52
N LEU A 35 8.18 -18.79 -7.54
CA LEU A 35 7.51 -17.50 -7.35
C LEU A 35 8.23 -16.56 -6.38
N TRP A 36 9.39 -16.94 -5.83
CA TRP A 36 10.15 -16.07 -4.91
C TRP A 36 10.35 -14.64 -5.42
N PRO A 37 10.75 -14.38 -6.68
CA PRO A 37 10.94 -13.01 -7.16
C PRO A 37 9.64 -12.18 -7.16
N VAL A 38 8.50 -12.81 -7.46
CA VAL A 38 7.17 -12.16 -7.43
C VAL A 38 6.77 -11.84 -5.99
N LYS A 39 6.99 -12.78 -5.07
CA LYS A 39 6.70 -12.61 -3.64
C LYS A 39 7.53 -11.48 -3.03
N ASP A 40 8.83 -11.45 -3.32
CA ASP A 40 9.74 -10.40 -2.81
C ASP A 40 9.30 -9.00 -3.28
N GLN A 41 9.04 -8.84 -4.58
CA GLN A 41 8.61 -7.55 -5.13
C GLN A 41 7.24 -7.12 -4.59
N LEU A 42 6.32 -8.07 -4.43
CA LEU A 42 5.00 -7.80 -3.84
C LEU A 42 5.12 -7.33 -2.39
N ILE A 43 5.90 -8.04 -1.55
CA ILE A 43 6.08 -7.67 -0.14
C ILE A 43 6.75 -6.30 -0.02
N ARG A 44 7.80 -6.05 -0.79
CA ARG A 44 8.54 -4.78 -0.77
C ARG A 44 7.68 -3.60 -1.20
N SER A 45 6.94 -3.74 -2.29
CA SER A 45 6.02 -2.68 -2.75
C SER A 45 4.90 -2.43 -1.73
N ALA A 46 4.27 -3.47 -1.20
CA ALA A 46 3.14 -3.31 -0.27
C ALA A 46 3.55 -2.64 1.05
N THR A 47 4.67 -3.08 1.64
CA THR A 47 5.21 -2.49 2.88
C THR A 47 5.72 -1.06 2.67
N SER A 48 6.23 -0.75 1.48
CA SER A 48 6.69 0.59 1.11
C SER A 48 5.58 1.64 1.14
N ILE A 49 4.32 1.27 0.90
CA ILE A 49 3.18 2.21 0.97
C ILE A 49 3.08 2.82 2.37
N GLY A 50 3.00 1.97 3.39
CA GLY A 50 2.91 2.40 4.79
C GLY A 50 4.16 3.15 5.25
N ALA A 51 5.34 2.62 4.89
CA ALA A 51 6.62 3.25 5.25
C ALA A 51 6.71 4.69 4.75
N ASN A 52 6.41 4.95 3.48
CA ASN A 52 6.46 6.31 2.92
C ASN A 52 5.39 7.24 3.53
N VAL A 53 4.20 6.74 3.87
CA VAL A 53 3.18 7.57 4.56
C VAL A 53 3.63 7.96 5.98
N VAL A 54 4.36 7.09 6.67
CA VAL A 54 4.96 7.37 7.97
C VAL A 54 6.12 8.37 7.83
N GLU A 55 7.00 8.20 6.84
CA GLU A 55 8.10 9.12 6.55
C GLU A 55 7.59 10.53 6.23
N ALA A 56 6.49 10.65 5.50
CA ALA A 56 5.84 11.93 5.24
C ALA A 56 5.50 12.70 6.54
N GLN A 57 5.23 12.01 7.65
CA GLN A 57 4.92 12.68 8.93
C GLN A 57 6.12 13.39 9.54
N ALA A 58 7.33 13.00 9.15
CA ALA A 58 8.58 13.65 9.55
C ALA A 58 9.05 14.72 8.54
N SER A 59 8.29 14.98 7.48
CA SER A 59 8.67 15.92 6.43
C SER A 59 8.84 17.35 6.96
N SER A 60 9.91 17.99 6.51
CA SER A 60 10.26 19.38 6.87
C SER A 60 9.50 20.44 6.06
N SER A 61 8.84 20.03 4.96
CA SER A 61 8.09 20.93 4.10
C SER A 61 6.88 20.25 3.45
N LYS A 62 5.92 21.06 2.98
CA LYS A 62 4.77 20.58 2.22
C LYS A 62 5.19 19.86 0.92
N LYS A 63 6.24 20.34 0.26
CA LYS A 63 6.77 19.71 -0.97
C LYS A 63 7.31 18.32 -0.68
N ASP A 64 8.04 18.18 0.42
CA ASP A 64 8.61 16.92 0.89
C ASP A 64 7.50 15.93 1.31
N PHE A 65 6.50 16.42 2.05
CA PHE A 65 5.32 15.62 2.41
C PHE A 65 4.60 15.05 1.16
N VAL A 66 4.39 15.89 0.14
CA VAL A 66 3.78 15.47 -1.13
C VAL A 66 4.66 14.45 -1.85
N HIS A 67 5.98 14.62 -1.81
CA HIS A 67 6.92 13.70 -2.46
C HIS A 67 6.82 12.28 -1.87
N PHE A 68 6.81 12.13 -0.55
CA PHE A 68 6.62 10.82 0.09
C PHE A 68 5.25 10.20 -0.24
N PHE A 69 4.18 11.01 -0.29
CA PHE A 69 2.87 10.52 -0.73
C PHE A 69 2.87 10.06 -2.21
N GLU A 70 3.61 10.72 -3.09
CA GLU A 70 3.78 10.29 -4.48
C GLU A 70 4.56 8.96 -4.57
N ILE A 71 5.57 8.76 -3.72
CA ILE A 71 6.26 7.46 -3.63
C ILE A 71 5.29 6.40 -3.13
N ALA A 72 4.53 6.66 -2.07
CA ALA A 72 3.53 5.73 -1.55
C ALA A 72 2.48 5.35 -2.62
N LEU A 73 2.04 6.30 -3.45
CA LEU A 73 1.12 6.02 -4.56
C LEU A 73 1.75 5.14 -5.64
N LYS A 74 3.03 5.37 -5.98
CA LYS A 74 3.77 4.50 -6.90
C LYS A 74 3.88 3.09 -6.36
N SER A 75 4.24 2.93 -5.09
CA SER A 75 4.30 1.63 -4.41
C SER A 75 2.94 0.93 -4.41
N ALA A 76 1.84 1.67 -4.19
CA ALA A 76 0.49 1.10 -4.25
C ALA A 76 0.14 0.57 -5.64
N ASN A 77 0.45 1.33 -6.70
CA ASN A 77 0.23 0.88 -8.08
C ASN A 77 1.08 -0.34 -8.43
N GLU A 78 2.34 -0.38 -7.97
CA GLU A 78 3.22 -1.54 -8.13
C GLU A 78 2.69 -2.77 -7.38
N THR A 79 2.19 -2.61 -6.17
CA THR A 79 1.53 -3.69 -5.41
C THR A 79 0.33 -4.26 -6.17
N LEU A 80 -0.53 -3.40 -6.74
CA LEU A 80 -1.68 -3.85 -7.54
C LEU A 80 -1.26 -4.63 -8.80
N TYR A 81 -0.16 -4.22 -9.43
CA TYR A 81 0.44 -4.95 -10.55
C TYR A 81 0.90 -6.35 -10.11
N TRP A 82 1.68 -6.44 -9.03
CA TRP A 82 2.17 -7.73 -8.53
C TRP A 82 1.06 -8.65 -8.03
N LEU A 83 0.03 -8.11 -7.36
CA LEU A 83 -1.16 -8.89 -6.99
C LEU A 83 -1.89 -9.43 -8.23
N THR A 84 -1.93 -8.68 -9.33
CA THR A 84 -2.54 -9.14 -10.59
C THR A 84 -1.73 -10.25 -11.25
N ILE A 85 -0.39 -10.22 -11.14
CA ILE A 85 0.45 -11.33 -11.57
C ILE A 85 0.17 -12.55 -10.70
N LEU A 86 0.19 -12.37 -9.37
CA LEU A 86 -0.01 -13.45 -8.41
C LEU A 86 -1.36 -14.16 -8.59
N GLU A 87 -2.43 -13.38 -8.78
CA GLU A 87 -3.78 -13.88 -9.09
C GLU A 87 -3.80 -14.79 -10.33
N ARG A 88 -2.97 -14.51 -11.34
CA ARG A 88 -2.97 -15.27 -12.59
C ARG A 88 -2.11 -16.53 -12.54
N VAL A 89 -1.07 -16.54 -11.72
CA VAL A 89 -0.08 -17.63 -11.69
C VAL A 89 -0.27 -18.60 -10.52
N GLU A 90 -0.97 -18.19 -9.45
CA GLU A 90 -1.18 -19.01 -8.26
C GLU A 90 -2.67 -19.14 -7.93
N GLN A 91 -3.25 -20.30 -8.28
CA GLN A 91 -4.68 -20.56 -8.11
C GLN A 91 -5.09 -20.66 -6.64
N SER A 92 -4.19 -21.04 -5.73
CA SER A 92 -4.50 -21.22 -4.31
C SER A 92 -4.79 -19.90 -3.55
N VAL A 93 -4.51 -18.74 -4.14
CA VAL A 93 -4.69 -17.43 -3.50
C VAL A 93 -5.55 -16.45 -4.31
N VAL A 94 -6.30 -16.92 -5.32
CA VAL A 94 -7.10 -16.05 -6.21
C VAL A 94 -8.13 -15.23 -5.43
N ALA A 95 -8.82 -15.83 -4.46
CA ALA A 95 -9.82 -15.13 -3.67
C ALA A 95 -9.18 -14.03 -2.80
N GLU A 96 -8.09 -14.36 -2.11
CA GLU A 96 -7.34 -13.44 -1.26
C GLU A 96 -6.72 -12.30 -2.06
N THR A 97 -6.10 -12.60 -3.21
CA THR A 97 -5.48 -11.57 -4.07
C THR A 97 -6.50 -10.59 -4.62
N ARG A 98 -7.73 -11.01 -4.94
CA ARG A 98 -8.83 -10.11 -5.33
C ARG A 98 -9.24 -9.17 -4.20
N LEU A 99 -9.44 -9.70 -2.99
CA LEU A 99 -9.75 -8.88 -1.80
C LEU A 99 -8.61 -7.89 -1.49
N LEU A 100 -7.36 -8.31 -1.63
CA LEU A 100 -6.20 -7.45 -1.46
C LEU A 100 -6.14 -6.37 -2.54
N LYS A 101 -6.48 -6.67 -3.79
CA LYS A 101 -6.55 -5.67 -4.87
C LYS A 101 -7.61 -4.61 -4.60
N GLU A 102 -8.79 -5.00 -4.15
CA GLU A 102 -9.85 -4.05 -3.77
C GLU A 102 -9.36 -3.10 -2.66
N ARG A 103 -8.81 -3.67 -1.58
CA ARG A 103 -8.24 -2.88 -0.46
C ARG A 103 -7.10 -1.97 -0.90
N GLY A 104 -6.20 -2.48 -1.74
CA GLY A 104 -5.07 -1.73 -2.29
C GLY A 104 -5.52 -0.58 -3.18
N GLN A 105 -6.58 -0.78 -3.98
CA GLN A 105 -7.15 0.25 -4.84
C GLN A 105 -7.79 1.37 -4.01
N GLU A 106 -8.50 1.02 -2.93
CA GLU A 106 -9.03 2.02 -2.00
C GLU A 106 -7.92 2.85 -1.34
N ILE A 107 -6.84 2.20 -0.90
CA ILE A 107 -5.65 2.89 -0.35
C ILE A 107 -5.04 3.83 -1.39
N ALA A 108 -4.84 3.36 -2.63
CA ALA A 108 -4.30 4.17 -3.71
C ALA A 108 -5.19 5.40 -3.99
N ASN A 109 -6.51 5.24 -4.00
CA ASN A 109 -7.47 6.32 -4.20
C ASN A 109 -7.40 7.36 -3.06
N ILE A 110 -7.29 6.93 -1.80
CA ILE A 110 -7.13 7.83 -0.64
C ILE A 110 -5.83 8.63 -0.75
N ILE A 111 -4.72 7.97 -1.08
CA ILE A 111 -3.41 8.64 -1.26
C ILE A 111 -3.47 9.63 -2.42
N ALA A 112 -4.01 9.23 -3.57
CA ALA A 112 -4.16 10.09 -4.75
C ALA A 112 -5.01 11.33 -4.43
N LYS A 113 -6.14 11.17 -3.74
CA LYS A 113 -6.98 12.30 -3.32
C LYS A 113 -6.26 13.23 -2.35
N SER A 114 -5.45 12.67 -1.45
CA SER A 114 -4.62 13.45 -0.52
C SER A 114 -3.59 14.30 -1.27
N ILE A 115 -2.91 13.73 -2.28
CA ILE A 115 -1.96 14.47 -3.15
C ILE A 115 -2.65 15.62 -3.87
N LEU A 116 -3.82 15.40 -4.48
CA LEU A 116 -4.57 16.45 -5.18
C LEU A 116 -4.93 17.59 -4.23
N THR A 117 -5.47 17.26 -3.06
CA THR A 117 -5.83 18.23 -2.01
C THR A 117 -4.61 19.05 -1.57
N LEU A 118 -3.46 18.41 -1.38
CA LEU A 118 -2.21 19.09 -1.03
C LEU A 118 -1.72 20.01 -2.15
N LYS A 119 -1.89 19.63 -3.41
CA LYS A 119 -1.53 20.46 -4.57
C LYS A 119 -2.54 21.58 -4.86
N GLY A 120 -3.66 21.64 -4.15
CA GLY A 120 -4.72 22.62 -4.40
C GLY A 120 -5.48 22.35 -5.70
N LYS A 121 -5.59 21.07 -6.09
CA LYS A 121 -6.31 20.60 -7.28
C LYS A 121 -7.53 19.78 -6.90
#